data_AF-A0A7J3Y0V2-F1
#
_entry.id   AF-A0A7J3Y0V2-F1
#
_cell.length_a   1.000
_cell.length_b   1.000
_cell.length_c   1.000
_cell.angle_alpha   90.00
_cell.angle_beta   90.00
_cell.angle_gamma   90.00
#
_symmetry.space_group_name_H-M   'P 1'
#
loop_
_entity.id
_entity.type
_entity.pdbx_description
1 polymer ?
#
loop_
_entity_poly.entity_id
_entity_poly.type
_entity_poly.pdbx_seq_one_letter_code
_entity_poly.pdbx_strand_id
1 'polypeptide(L)'
;MVNGKVVYEDNDVVVALAPRDEELPDLVLEAIRKKGRPLYFDEIVREFSGLAGEDRIRKAVNHLLALKLIVEYPDGSLGLPGMKWEPRRTRKRRRKRTPRLMYEEEAPKYYYIPPEQ
;
A
#
# COMPACT_ATOMS: atom_id res chain seq x y z
N MET A 1 -8.39 -27.54 16.17
CA MET A 1 -7.88 -26.88 14.95
C MET A 1 -7.93 -25.39 15.19
N VAL A 2 -6.81 -24.69 15.03
CA VAL A 2 -6.57 -23.39 15.65
C VAL A 2 -7.27 -22.27 14.85
N ASN A 3 -8.21 -21.57 15.47
CA ASN A 3 -8.76 -20.31 14.97
C ASN A 3 -7.74 -19.19 15.25
N GLY A 4 -7.04 -18.72 14.22
CA GLY A 4 -6.25 -17.50 14.29
C GLY A 4 -7.17 -16.29 14.32
N LYS A 5 -7.59 -15.86 15.51
CA LYS A 5 -8.30 -14.59 15.71
C LYS A 5 -7.25 -13.48 15.73
N VAL A 6 -7.14 -12.71 14.66
CA VAL A 6 -6.27 -11.53 14.61
C VAL A 6 -6.86 -10.48 15.54
N VAL A 7 -6.25 -10.32 16.70
CA VAL A 7 -6.52 -9.26 17.67
C VAL A 7 -5.34 -8.30 17.58
N TYR A 8 -5.54 -7.15 16.95
CA TYR A 8 -4.65 -6.00 17.16
C TYR A 8 -5.41 -4.97 17.96
N GLU A 9 -5.49 -5.25 19.26
CA GLU A 9 -5.73 -4.21 20.26
C GLU A 9 -4.38 -3.51 20.54
N ASP A 10 -4.48 -2.19 20.59
CA ASP A 10 -3.50 -1.21 21.04
C ASP A 10 -2.22 -0.94 20.24
N ASN A 11 -2.09 0.34 19.90
CA ASN A 11 -1.05 0.97 19.09
C ASN A 11 0.18 1.40 19.93
N ASP A 12 0.47 0.76 21.07
CA ASP A 12 1.54 1.25 21.97
C ASP A 12 2.84 0.44 21.94
N VAL A 13 2.92 -0.70 21.21
CA VAL A 13 4.13 -1.55 21.21
C VAL A 13 4.53 -2.05 19.81
N VAL A 14 4.77 -1.12 18.87
CA VAL A 14 5.43 -1.44 17.57
C VAL A 14 6.83 -0.81 17.48
N VAL A 15 7.29 -0.14 18.54
CA VAL A 15 8.57 0.61 18.53
C VAL A 15 9.81 -0.28 18.52
N ALA A 16 9.69 -1.61 18.71
CA ALA A 16 10.85 -2.51 18.76
C ALA A 16 11.27 -3.13 17.41
N LEU A 17 10.38 -3.21 16.41
CA LEU A 17 10.68 -3.74 15.08
C LEU A 17 9.88 -3.00 14.02
N ALA A 18 10.57 -2.47 13.00
CA ALA A 18 9.91 -1.98 11.80
C ALA A 18 9.11 -3.11 11.12
N PRO A 19 7.91 -2.82 10.58
CA PRO A 19 7.12 -3.82 9.88
C PRO A 19 7.89 -4.41 8.70
N ARG A 20 7.70 -5.71 8.47
CA ARG A 20 8.25 -6.39 7.30
C ARG A 20 7.53 -5.92 6.04
N ASP A 21 8.22 -6.05 4.90
CA ASP A 21 7.69 -5.63 3.61
C ASP A 21 6.37 -6.36 3.25
N GLU A 22 6.21 -7.60 3.71
CA GLU A 22 5.03 -8.43 3.47
C GLU A 22 3.81 -8.00 4.30
N GLU A 23 4.05 -7.41 5.49
CA GLU A 23 3.01 -6.98 6.43
C GLU A 23 2.53 -5.55 6.15
N LEU A 24 3.37 -4.75 5.50
CA LEU A 24 3.10 -3.34 5.24
C LEU A 24 1.82 -3.07 4.42
N PRO A 25 1.45 -3.87 3.39
CA PRO A 25 0.19 -3.71 2.68
C PRO A 25 -1.03 -3.84 3.61
N ASP A 26 -1.04 -4.83 4.50
CA ASP A 26 -2.17 -5.06 5.41
C ASP A 26 -2.30 -3.92 6.42
N LEU A 27 -1.17 -3.44 6.96
CA LEU A 27 -1.17 -2.28 7.85
C LEU A 27 -1.68 -1.02 7.16
N VAL A 28 -1.30 -0.78 5.90
CA VAL A 28 -1.80 0.37 5.13
C VAL A 28 -3.30 0.25 4.87
N LEU A 29 -3.80 -0.94 4.55
CA LEU A 29 -5.22 -1.20 4.34
C LEU A 29 -6.04 -0.94 5.61
N GLU A 30 -5.55 -1.43 6.76
CA GLU A 30 -6.18 -1.22 8.07
C GLU A 30 -6.14 0.25 8.48
N ALA A 31 -5.05 0.97 8.20
CA ALA A 31 -5.00 2.41 8.44
C ALA A 31 -6.07 3.17 7.65
N ILE A 32 -6.28 2.83 6.38
CA ILE A 32 -7.34 3.42 5.54
C ILE A 32 -8.73 3.07 6.10
N ARG A 33 -8.96 1.80 6.50
CA ARG A 33 -10.20 1.35 7.15
C ARG A 33 -10.49 2.14 8.43
N LYS A 34 -9.52 2.22 9.33
CA LYS A 34 -9.63 2.88 10.63
C LYS A 34 -9.93 4.38 10.50
N LYS A 35 -9.37 5.06 9.49
CA LYS A 35 -9.68 6.47 9.24
C LYS A 35 -11.10 6.70 8.73
N GLY A 36 -11.75 5.69 8.15
CA GLY A 36 -13.13 5.81 7.65
C GLY A 36 -13.29 6.73 6.44
N ARG A 37 -12.19 7.19 5.83
CA ARG A 37 -12.18 8.04 4.63
C ARG A 37 -10.97 7.73 3.73
N PRO A 38 -11.06 8.01 2.43
CA PRO A 38 -9.90 8.07 1.56
C PRO A 38 -8.80 9.01 2.09
N LEU A 39 -7.54 8.60 1.91
CA LEU A 39 -6.35 9.29 2.36
C LEU A 39 -5.44 9.62 1.18
N TYR A 40 -4.83 10.79 1.17
CA TYR A 40 -3.75 11.05 0.22
C TYR A 40 -2.49 10.26 0.58
N PHE A 41 -1.64 10.03 -0.41
CA PHE A 41 -0.39 9.30 -0.18
C PHE A 41 0.52 9.98 0.84
N ASP A 42 0.60 11.31 0.83
CA ASP A 42 1.36 12.07 1.83
C ASP A 42 0.79 11.91 3.23
N GLU A 43 -0.53 11.74 3.38
CA GLU A 43 -1.15 11.39 4.67
C GLU A 43 -0.74 9.98 5.12
N ILE A 44 -0.73 9.00 4.21
CA ILE A 44 -0.28 7.64 4.51
C ILE A 44 1.21 7.65 4.91
N VAL A 45 2.07 8.34 4.15
CA VAL A 45 3.51 8.44 4.49
C VAL A 45 3.74 9.06 5.86
N ARG A 46 2.94 10.06 6.25
CA ARG A 46 2.99 10.65 7.59
C ARG A 46 2.53 9.70 8.69
N GLU A 47 1.46 8.93 8.45
CA GLU A 47 0.97 7.95 9.43
C GLU A 47 2.02 6.86 9.73
N PHE A 48 2.83 6.50 8.73
CA PHE A 48 3.87 5.47 8.85
C PHE A 48 5.29 6.05 9.03
N SER A 49 5.43 7.36 9.28
CA SER A 49 6.74 7.97 9.48
C SER A 49 7.42 7.39 10.72
N GLY A 50 8.64 6.88 10.57
CA GLY A 50 9.36 6.16 11.63
C GLY A 50 9.13 4.65 11.66
N LEU A 51 8.10 4.13 10.98
CA LEU A 51 7.84 2.69 10.82
C LEU A 51 8.35 2.19 9.46
N ALA A 52 8.04 2.92 8.39
CA ALA A 52 8.41 2.57 7.02
C ALA A 52 8.91 3.76 6.21
N GLY A 53 9.81 3.50 5.27
CA GLY A 53 10.26 4.50 4.30
C GLY A 53 9.22 4.70 3.19
N GLU A 54 9.20 5.90 2.58
CA GLU A 54 8.23 6.24 1.52
C GLU A 54 8.20 5.21 0.38
N ASP A 55 9.36 4.67 -0.02
CA ASP A 55 9.43 3.69 -1.11
C ASP A 55 8.70 2.39 -0.77
N ARG A 56 8.84 1.90 0.47
CA ARG A 56 8.14 0.71 0.94
C ARG A 56 6.63 0.94 0.98
N ILE A 57 6.21 2.12 1.44
CA ILE A 57 4.79 2.52 1.43
C ILE A 57 4.27 2.62 -0.01
N ARG A 58 5.08 3.12 -0.94
CA ARG A 58 4.73 3.18 -2.36
C ARG A 58 4.49 1.78 -2.94
N LYS A 59 5.37 0.82 -2.66
CA LYS A 59 5.24 -0.59 -3.07
C LYS A 59 3.97 -1.21 -2.48
N ALA A 60 3.74 -1.04 -1.18
CA ALA A 60 2.55 -1.53 -0.49
C ALA A 60 1.25 -0.97 -1.10
N VAL A 61 1.17 0.35 -1.30
CA VAL A 61 -0.01 0.98 -1.94
C VAL A 61 -0.22 0.47 -3.37
N ASN A 62 0.84 0.35 -4.16
CA ASN A 62 0.73 -0.15 -5.54
C ASN A 62 0.27 -1.62 -5.58
N HIS A 63 0.70 -2.43 -4.61
CA HIS A 63 0.25 -3.80 -4.45
C HIS A 63 -1.25 -3.86 -4.13
N LEU A 64 -1.73 -3.07 -3.18
CA LEU A 64 -3.15 -2.99 -2.83
C LEU A 64 -4.01 -2.50 -4.00
N LEU A 65 -3.51 -1.56 -4.80
CA LEU A 65 -4.18 -1.09 -6.03
C LEU A 65 -4.25 -2.21 -7.07
N ALA A 66 -3.17 -2.98 -7.25
CA ALA A 66 -3.15 -4.12 -8.17
C ALA A 66 -4.15 -5.21 -7.75
N LEU A 67 -4.28 -5.45 -6.43
CA LEU A 67 -5.26 -6.38 -5.85
C LEU A 67 -6.70 -5.82 -5.80
N LYS A 68 -6.92 -4.56 -6.21
CA LYS A 68 -8.22 -3.84 -6.10
C LYS A 68 -8.79 -3.77 -4.68
N LEU A 69 -7.94 -3.92 -3.66
CA LEU A 69 -8.32 -3.77 -2.25
C LEU A 69 -8.50 -2.30 -1.87
N ILE A 70 -7.81 -1.41 -2.60
CA ILE A 70 -8.02 0.04 -2.56
C ILE A 70 -8.21 0.57 -3.97
N VAL A 71 -8.80 1.75 -4.08
CA VAL A 71 -9.01 2.49 -5.33
C VAL A 71 -8.44 3.90 -5.21
N GLU A 72 -7.96 4.44 -6.32
CA GLU A 72 -7.58 5.85 -6.44
C GLU A 72 -8.80 6.65 -6.89
N TYR A 73 -9.20 7.64 -6.09
CA TYR A 73 -10.28 8.57 -6.38
C TYR A 73 -9.81 9.69 -7.34
N PRO A 74 -10.73 10.45 -7.96
CA PRO A 74 -10.39 11.44 -8.98
C PRO A 74 -9.39 12.53 -8.55
N ASP A 75 -9.34 12.82 -7.26
CA ASP A 75 -8.46 13.82 -6.67
C ASP A 75 -7.11 13.24 -6.20
N GLY A 76 -6.90 11.93 -6.39
CA GLY A 76 -5.67 11.24 -6.02
C GLY A 76 -5.63 10.69 -4.60
N SER A 77 -6.74 10.75 -3.88
CA SER A 77 -6.89 10.06 -2.58
C SER A 77 -7.08 8.55 -2.80
N LEU A 78 -6.68 7.75 -1.81
CA LEU A 78 -6.68 6.30 -1.82
C LEU A 78 -7.65 5.82 -0.75
N GLY A 79 -8.66 5.04 -1.13
CA GLY A 79 -9.67 4.55 -0.22
C GLY A 79 -10.16 3.16 -0.59
N LEU A 80 -11.04 2.60 0.24
CA LEU A 80 -11.67 1.31 -0.05
C LEU A 80 -12.66 1.45 -1.22
N PRO A 81 -12.90 0.39 -2.00
CA PRO A 81 -14.01 0.36 -2.95
C PRO A 81 -15.34 0.72 -2.26
N GLY A 82 -16.05 1.71 -2.79
CA GLY A 82 -17.37 2.12 -2.27
C GLY A 82 -17.34 3.05 -1.05
N MET A 83 -16.16 3.52 -0.61
CA MET A 83 -16.08 4.52 0.46
C MET A 83 -16.73 5.83 0.01
N LYS A 84 -17.55 6.44 0.88
CA LYS A 84 -18.07 7.78 0.63
C LYS A 84 -16.93 8.79 0.65
N TRP A 85 -16.82 9.58 -0.40
CA TRP A 85 -15.73 10.55 -0.57
C TRP A 85 -16.27 11.95 -0.80
N GLU A 86 -15.81 12.88 0.05
CA GLU A 86 -15.98 14.31 -0.15
C GLU A 86 -14.60 14.94 -0.34
N PRO A 87 -14.25 15.36 -1.57
CA PRO A 87 -12.92 15.90 -1.85
C PRO A 87 -12.67 17.17 -1.05
N ARG A 88 -11.77 17.08 -0.06
CA ARG A 88 -11.39 18.21 0.80
C ARG A 88 -10.61 19.29 0.05
N ARG A 89 -9.92 18.93 -1.04
CA ARG A 89 -9.16 19.84 -1.89
C ARG A 89 -9.17 19.35 -3.34
N THR A 90 -9.38 20.25 -4.30
CA THR A 90 -9.16 19.98 -5.72
C THR A 90 -7.67 19.93 -6.03
N ARG A 91 -6.93 18.97 -5.46
CA ARG A 91 -5.55 18.71 -5.89
C ARG A 91 -5.62 17.92 -7.21
N LYS A 92 -5.45 18.61 -8.34
CA LYS A 92 -5.19 17.92 -9.62
C LYS A 92 -3.85 17.19 -9.49
N ARG A 93 -3.90 15.87 -9.35
CA ARG A 93 -2.69 15.05 -9.32
C ARG A 93 -2.03 15.09 -10.69
N ARG A 94 -0.71 15.31 -10.73
CA ARG A 94 0.05 15.44 -11.99
C ARG A 94 0.23 14.11 -12.75
N ARG A 95 0.14 12.95 -12.07
CA ARG A 95 0.32 11.61 -12.67
C ARG A 95 -0.52 10.53 -11.95
N LYS A 96 -1.12 9.61 -12.73
CA LYS A 96 -1.80 8.39 -12.24
C LYS A 96 -0.77 7.39 -11.70
N ARG A 97 -1.14 6.58 -10.70
CA ARG A 97 -0.28 5.45 -10.29
C ARG A 97 -0.35 4.33 -11.32
N THR A 98 0.77 3.64 -11.50
CA THR A 98 0.79 2.37 -12.22
C THR A 98 0.62 1.24 -11.19
N PRO A 99 -0.53 0.54 -11.16
CA PRO A 99 -0.70 -0.62 -10.30
C PRO A 99 0.32 -1.70 -10.70
N ARG A 100 1.03 -2.27 -9.73
CA ARG A 100 2.00 -3.36 -9.91
C ARG A 100 1.93 -4.28 -8.71
N LEU A 101 1.91 -5.59 -8.94
CA LEU A 101 1.97 -6.57 -7.86
C LEU A 101 3.38 -6.55 -7.26
N MET A 102 3.48 -6.69 -5.94
CA MET A 102 4.78 -6.70 -5.24
C MET A 102 5.55 -8.01 -5.51
N TYR A 103 4.82 -9.08 -5.79
CA TYR A 103 5.29 -10.38 -6.24
C TYR A 103 4.86 -10.59 -7.69
N GLU A 104 5.43 -9.82 -8.62
CA GLU A 104 5.54 -10.37 -9.97
C GLU A 104 6.64 -11.44 -9.87
N GLU A 105 6.32 -12.70 -10.16
CA GLU A 105 7.37 -13.63 -10.58
C GLU A 105 8.04 -12.93 -11.77
N GLU A 106 9.19 -12.27 -11.53
CA GLU A 106 9.99 -11.73 -12.61
C GLU A 106 10.33 -12.93 -13.47
N ALA A 107 9.62 -13.11 -14.58
CA ALA A 107 10.02 -14.06 -15.60
C ALA A 107 11.51 -13.81 -15.82
N PRO A 108 12.36 -14.86 -15.70
CA PRO A 108 13.79 -14.65 -15.73
C PRO A 108 14.12 -13.82 -16.95
N LYS A 109 14.78 -12.67 -16.75
CA LYS A 109 15.28 -11.87 -17.88
C LYS A 109 16.21 -12.79 -18.65
N TYR A 110 15.72 -13.36 -19.75
CA TYR A 110 16.56 -14.06 -20.71
C TYR A 110 17.51 -13.02 -21.29
N TYR A 111 18.71 -12.92 -20.71
CA TYR A 111 19.82 -12.29 -21.40
C TYR A 111 20.12 -13.12 -22.65
N TYR A 112 20.56 -12.45 -23.72
CA TYR A 112 21.04 -13.13 -24.92
C TYR A 112 22.19 -14.07 -24.53
N ILE A 113 21.98 -15.38 -24.71
CA ILE A 113 23.03 -16.39 -24.61
C ILE A 113 23.65 -16.47 -26.00
N PRO A 114 24.89 -16.00 -26.21
CA PRO A 114 25.55 -16.15 -27.49
C PRO A 114 25.65 -17.64 -27.84
N PRO A 115 25.36 -18.05 -29.09
CA PRO A 115 25.59 -19.43 -29.50
C PRO A 115 27.08 -19.75 -29.32
N GLU A 116 27.36 -20.88 -28.67
CA GLU A 116 28.73 -21.39 -28.54
C GLU A 116 29.31 -21.57 -29.95
N GLN A 117 30.46 -20.93 -30.20
CA GLN A 117 31.27 -21.11 -31.41
C GLN A 117 32.44 -22.03 -31.10
#